data_AF-A0A1X7GKC9-F1
#
_entry.id   AF-A0A1X7GKC9-F1
#
_cell.length_a   1.000
_cell.length_b   1.000
_cell.length_c   1.000
_cell.angle_alpha   90.00
_cell.angle_beta   90.00
_cell.angle_gamma   90.00
#
_symmetry.space_group_name_H-M   'P 1'
#
loop_
_entity.id
_entity.type
_entity.pdbx_description
1 polymer ?
#
loop_
_entity_poly.entity_id
_entity_poly.type
_entity_poly.pdbx_seq_one_letter_code
_entity_poly.pdbx_strand_id
1 'polypeptide(L)'
;MISSEIGKEVIKKELPLVPKLPGVYRMLNEKNDILYVGKAKNLPNRLKSYVAEKNHIIRTERMLSQTRKLEITTTSNESEALLLEANLIKKFKPKFNILLRDDKSFPFIFIGNKDKWPQIKRHRGKKSKEGFYFGPFASAGSANWTIKMIQKIFHLRVCDDTVFKNRERPCILYQIKRCSGPCVGYVEKNDYQQTVDDAIEFVSGKSRKIQKNLSNQMEKASEELDFEKAVILRDRIKALNIIQSSQRINEANLVEADVIAGYKESGKTCIQVFFYRSKQNWGNQAFFPKHDPDENLSEILNSFISQFYENKSVPSAIILSEEIKEKILIEKTLTEKEGKQISITVAKKGSKLKVVNQAIKNAKDSLNRKLYESQNNKELFDQIAKKFNLETSINLIEVYDNSHIQGTNSVGALIAYGDEGFIKKRYRKFNIKNKENEQDDYGMMREVLSRRFKRAVQEKDNSLSFPDLVMVDGGKGQYSVARESLNELGLHDIPIIAIAKGKFRNSGNETFFHNGKEFKFSKNDPTLFFLQRIRDESHRFAISAHRAKRKKGISKSLLDQIEGIGAIRKRALLNHFGSARSVESASLDEIKSVEGVEEKVAKKIYNFFHE
;
A
#
# COMPACT_ATOMS: atom_id res chain seq x y z
N MET A 1 -32.63 11.66 22.70
CA MET A 1 -32.16 11.41 21.31
C MET A 1 -32.47 12.64 20.49
N ILE A 2 -31.54 13.15 19.69
CA ILE A 2 -31.84 14.22 18.73
C ILE A 2 -32.79 13.63 17.68
N SER A 3 -33.94 14.27 17.46
CA SER A 3 -34.98 13.80 16.53
C SER A 3 -34.48 13.80 15.08
N SER A 4 -34.88 12.80 14.28
CA SER A 4 -34.61 12.76 12.84
C SER A 4 -35.35 13.87 12.08
N GLU A 5 -36.31 14.54 12.73
CA GLU A 5 -37.07 15.65 12.15
C GLU A 5 -36.21 16.82 11.71
N ILE A 6 -35.10 17.12 12.41
CA ILE A 6 -34.22 18.24 12.03
C ILE A 6 -33.69 18.07 10.59
N GLY A 7 -33.18 16.88 10.26
CA GLY A 7 -32.70 16.60 8.91
C GLY A 7 -33.83 16.61 7.88
N LYS A 8 -35.03 16.13 8.25
CA LYS A 8 -36.19 16.16 7.35
C LYS A 8 -36.65 17.60 7.05
N GLU A 9 -36.62 18.49 8.04
CA GLU A 9 -36.94 19.92 7.85
C GLU A 9 -35.94 20.62 6.92
N VAL A 10 -34.64 20.35 7.08
CA VAL A 10 -33.60 20.84 6.17
C VAL A 10 -33.91 20.39 4.74
N ILE A 11 -34.23 19.11 4.55
CA ILE A 11 -34.57 18.58 3.21
C ILE A 11 -35.84 19.24 2.67
N LYS A 12 -36.90 19.40 3.48
CA LYS A 12 -38.15 20.06 3.06
C LYS A 12 -37.91 21.49 2.58
N LYS A 13 -37.06 22.25 3.27
CA LYS A 13 -36.74 23.64 2.94
C LYS A 13 -35.98 23.76 1.61
N GLU A 14 -35.02 22.88 1.37
CA GLU A 14 -34.18 22.92 0.16
C GLU A 14 -34.91 22.36 -1.07
N LEU A 15 -35.87 21.45 -0.88
CA LEU A 15 -36.57 20.72 -1.94
C LEU A 15 -37.07 21.56 -3.12
N PRO A 16 -37.68 22.75 -2.92
CA PRO A 16 -38.16 23.59 -4.03
C PRO A 16 -37.05 24.16 -4.92
N LEU A 17 -35.83 24.29 -4.37
CA LEU A 17 -34.66 24.85 -5.07
C LEU A 17 -33.90 23.77 -5.86
N VAL A 18 -34.24 22.50 -5.67
CA VAL A 18 -33.51 21.38 -6.29
C VAL A 18 -33.98 21.15 -7.72
N PRO A 19 -33.09 21.22 -8.73
CA PRO A 19 -33.45 20.95 -10.11
C PRO A 19 -33.83 19.48 -10.31
N LYS A 20 -34.78 19.22 -11.22
CA LYS A 20 -35.23 17.86 -11.60
C LYS A 20 -34.21 17.16 -12.53
N LEU A 21 -32.96 17.12 -12.11
CA LEU A 21 -31.83 16.54 -12.84
C LEU A 21 -31.20 15.39 -12.04
N PRO A 22 -30.42 14.52 -12.69
CA PRO A 22 -29.54 13.59 -12.00
C PRO A 22 -28.41 14.34 -11.30
N GLY A 23 -27.86 13.72 -10.25
CA GLY A 23 -26.71 14.28 -9.56
C GLY A 23 -26.43 13.62 -8.22
N VAL A 24 -25.56 14.26 -7.45
CA VAL A 24 -25.12 13.82 -6.13
C VAL A 24 -25.52 14.86 -5.09
N TYR A 25 -26.05 14.40 -3.95
CA TYR A 25 -26.31 15.21 -2.77
C TYR A 25 -25.40 14.81 -1.62
N ARG A 26 -25.08 15.78 -0.78
CA ARG A 26 -24.23 15.63 0.41
C ARG A 26 -24.97 16.17 1.61
N MET A 27 -25.06 15.37 2.66
CA MET A 27 -25.62 15.78 3.95
C MET A 27 -24.49 16.11 4.91
N LEU A 28 -24.53 17.29 5.51
CA LEU A 28 -23.49 17.80 6.39
C LEU A 28 -24.03 18.10 7.80
N ASN A 29 -23.17 17.98 8.81
CA ASN A 29 -23.49 18.33 10.20
C ASN A 29 -23.30 19.84 10.48
N GLU A 30 -23.50 20.25 11.74
CA GLU A 30 -23.29 21.64 12.22
C GLU A 30 -21.87 22.16 11.96
N LYS A 31 -20.87 21.27 11.90
CA LYS A 31 -19.46 21.61 11.67
C LYS A 31 -19.06 21.57 10.19
N ASN A 32 -20.01 21.39 9.27
CA ASN A 32 -19.79 21.15 7.85
C ASN A 32 -19.01 19.85 7.53
N ASP A 33 -18.98 18.87 8.44
CA ASP A 33 -18.47 17.53 8.11
C ASP A 33 -19.48 16.80 7.23
N ILE A 34 -19.02 16.17 6.16
CA ILE A 34 -19.87 15.35 5.28
C ILE A 34 -20.22 14.04 5.99
N LEU A 35 -21.49 13.90 6.33
CA LEU A 35 -22.07 12.73 6.99
C LEU A 35 -22.39 11.61 5.99
N TYR A 36 -22.94 11.99 4.84
CA TYR A 36 -23.39 11.09 3.80
C TYR A 36 -23.31 11.73 2.42
N VAL A 37 -22.99 10.92 1.42
CA VAL A 37 -23.03 11.24 0.00
C VAL A 37 -23.99 10.23 -0.65
N GLY A 38 -24.94 10.70 -1.44
CA GLY A 38 -25.83 9.83 -2.21
C GLY A 38 -26.05 10.35 -3.62
N LYS A 39 -26.22 9.45 -4.58
CA LYS A 39 -26.64 9.78 -5.95
C LYS A 39 -28.15 9.67 -6.15
N ALA A 40 -28.65 10.33 -7.19
CA ALA A 40 -30.03 10.22 -7.64
C ALA A 40 -30.14 10.41 -9.15
N LYS A 41 -31.03 9.63 -9.80
CA LYS A 41 -31.50 9.92 -11.17
C LYS A 41 -32.36 11.20 -11.22
N ASN A 42 -33.12 11.45 -10.16
CA ASN A 42 -33.92 12.64 -9.96
C ASN A 42 -33.74 13.09 -8.50
N LEU A 43 -32.98 14.17 -8.30
CA LEU A 43 -32.63 14.67 -6.98
C LEU A 43 -33.86 15.00 -6.10
N PRO A 44 -34.91 15.71 -6.60
CA PRO A 44 -36.11 15.99 -5.81
C PRO A 44 -36.83 14.73 -5.33
N ASN A 45 -37.05 13.75 -6.21
CA ASN A 45 -37.74 12.51 -5.84
C ASN A 45 -36.96 11.72 -4.79
N ARG A 46 -35.63 11.64 -4.94
CA ARG A 46 -34.79 10.96 -3.96
C ARG A 46 -34.82 11.66 -2.61
N LEU A 47 -34.73 12.98 -2.58
CA LEU A 47 -34.79 13.76 -1.34
C LEU A 47 -36.17 13.66 -0.66
N LYS A 48 -37.26 13.69 -1.44
CA LYS A 48 -38.62 13.44 -0.94
C LYS A 48 -38.75 12.10 -0.21
N SER A 49 -38.07 11.06 -0.66
CA SER A 49 -38.14 9.73 -0.01
C SER A 49 -37.68 9.74 1.44
N TYR A 50 -36.69 10.57 1.80
CA TYR A 50 -36.26 10.72 3.19
C TYR A 50 -37.32 11.38 4.08
N VAL A 51 -38.12 12.27 3.50
CA VAL A 51 -39.13 13.03 4.22
C VAL A 51 -40.44 12.23 4.34
N ALA A 52 -40.82 11.53 3.27
CA ALA A 52 -42.09 10.81 3.20
C ALA A 52 -42.08 9.50 4.01
N GLU A 53 -40.93 8.85 4.10
CA GLU A 53 -40.78 7.59 4.82
C GLU A 53 -40.85 7.83 6.34
N LYS A 54 -41.77 7.12 6.99
CA LYS A 54 -41.99 7.23 8.44
C LYS A 54 -41.03 6.33 9.23
N ASN A 55 -40.70 5.16 8.69
CA ASN A 55 -39.89 4.15 9.36
C ASN A 55 -38.58 3.93 8.61
N HIS A 56 -37.57 4.72 8.96
CA HIS A 56 -36.23 4.57 8.43
C HIS A 56 -35.47 3.49 9.19
N ILE A 57 -34.50 2.84 8.53
CA ILE A 57 -33.50 2.06 9.25
C ILE A 57 -32.72 2.96 10.23
N ILE A 58 -32.28 2.41 11.36
CA ILE A 58 -31.62 3.14 12.46
C ILE A 58 -30.46 4.01 11.95
N ARG A 59 -29.69 3.51 10.98
CA ARG A 59 -28.60 4.26 10.34
C ARG A 59 -29.08 5.58 9.72
N THR A 60 -30.17 5.52 8.96
CA THR A 60 -30.73 6.67 8.24
C THR A 60 -31.33 7.67 9.22
N GLU A 61 -31.99 7.22 10.29
CA GLU A 61 -32.48 8.11 11.34
C GLU A 61 -31.34 8.86 12.03
N ARG A 62 -30.26 8.15 12.40
CA ARG A 62 -29.06 8.75 13.00
C ARG A 62 -28.36 9.74 12.08
N MET A 63 -28.37 9.45 10.78
CA MET A 63 -27.84 10.37 9.77
C MET A 63 -28.69 11.64 9.71
N LEU A 64 -30.01 11.50 9.56
CA LEU A 64 -30.94 12.63 9.47
C LEU A 64 -30.91 13.50 10.74
N SER A 65 -30.82 12.91 11.94
CA SER A 65 -30.76 13.69 13.19
C SER A 65 -29.49 14.54 13.32
N GLN A 66 -28.41 14.18 12.62
CA GLN A 66 -27.16 14.94 12.58
C GLN A 66 -27.08 15.90 11.39
N THR A 67 -27.94 15.76 10.38
CA THR A 67 -27.94 16.63 9.20
C THR A 67 -28.44 18.03 9.55
N ARG A 68 -27.74 19.04 9.03
CA ARG A 68 -28.06 20.47 9.17
C ARG A 68 -27.99 21.24 7.86
N LYS A 69 -27.20 20.74 6.92
CA LYS A 69 -27.02 21.37 5.61
C LYS A 69 -27.05 20.29 4.53
N LEU A 70 -27.62 20.65 3.39
CA LEU A 70 -27.65 19.85 2.17
C LEU A 70 -26.86 20.59 1.08
N GLU A 71 -25.96 19.89 0.39
CA GLU A 71 -25.27 20.40 -0.78
C GLU A 71 -25.54 19.49 -1.98
N ILE A 72 -25.75 20.09 -3.16
CA ILE A 72 -26.15 19.37 -4.36
C ILE A 72 -25.20 19.69 -5.51
N THR A 73 -24.90 18.67 -6.31
CA THR A 73 -24.13 18.80 -7.55
C THR A 73 -24.84 18.02 -8.64
N THR A 74 -25.37 18.72 -9.64
CA THR A 74 -26.05 18.11 -10.79
C THR A 74 -25.04 17.53 -11.77
N THR A 75 -25.45 16.48 -12.49
CA THR A 75 -24.67 15.85 -13.56
C THR A 75 -25.50 15.77 -14.83
N SER A 76 -24.86 15.47 -15.96
CA SER A 76 -25.54 15.37 -17.25
C SER A 76 -26.39 14.10 -17.34
N ASN A 77 -25.94 13.04 -16.68
CA ASN A 77 -26.60 11.74 -16.66
C ASN A 77 -26.36 10.99 -15.35
N GLU A 78 -27.02 9.83 -15.21
CA GLU A 78 -26.94 8.99 -14.01
C GLU A 78 -25.59 8.26 -13.88
N SER A 79 -24.92 7.92 -14.99
CA SER A 79 -23.58 7.31 -14.98
C SER A 79 -22.54 8.26 -14.35
N GLU A 80 -22.59 9.55 -14.73
CA GLU A 80 -21.75 10.60 -14.15
C GLU A 80 -22.04 10.77 -12.66
N ALA A 81 -23.31 10.73 -12.24
CA ALA A 81 -23.68 10.80 -10.83
C ALA A 81 -23.09 9.63 -10.04
N LEU A 82 -23.12 8.41 -10.59
CA LEU A 82 -22.53 7.22 -9.97
C LEU A 82 -21.01 7.35 -9.80
N LEU A 83 -20.29 7.78 -10.85
CA LEU A 83 -18.84 8.00 -10.77
C LEU A 83 -18.49 9.12 -9.79
N LEU A 84 -19.24 10.22 -9.80
CA LEU A 84 -19.02 11.35 -8.89
C LEU A 84 -19.27 10.95 -7.43
N GLU A 85 -20.32 10.19 -7.15
CA GLU A 85 -20.60 9.66 -5.82
C GLU A 85 -19.45 8.79 -5.31
N ALA A 86 -18.99 7.81 -6.10
CA ALA A 86 -17.88 6.94 -5.72
C ALA A 86 -16.60 7.75 -5.42
N ASN A 87 -16.30 8.76 -6.24
CA ASN A 87 -15.19 9.69 -6.01
C ASN A 87 -15.33 10.48 -4.71
N LEU A 88 -16.51 11.03 -4.42
CA LEU A 88 -16.78 11.83 -3.22
C LEU A 88 -16.76 10.97 -1.96
N ILE A 89 -17.32 9.76 -1.98
CA ILE A 89 -17.24 8.80 -0.86
C ILE A 89 -15.78 8.47 -0.56
N LYS A 90 -14.98 8.21 -1.60
CA LYS A 90 -13.56 7.92 -1.43
C LYS A 90 -12.76 9.10 -0.87
N LYS A 91 -13.06 10.32 -1.35
CA LYS A 91 -12.40 11.55 -0.92
C LYS A 91 -12.71 11.87 0.55
N PHE A 92 -14.00 11.89 0.90
CA PHE A 92 -14.46 12.39 2.19
C PHE A 92 -14.67 11.31 3.25
N LYS A 93 -14.82 10.04 2.84
CA LYS A 93 -15.09 8.89 3.72
C LYS A 93 -16.21 9.15 4.73
N PRO A 94 -17.40 9.55 4.25
CA PRO A 94 -18.49 9.96 5.13
C PRO A 94 -18.88 8.84 6.09
N LYS A 95 -19.24 9.22 7.32
CA LYS A 95 -19.51 8.27 8.43
C LYS A 95 -20.58 7.24 8.08
N PHE A 96 -21.62 7.66 7.38
CA PHE A 96 -22.78 6.82 7.07
C PHE A 96 -22.70 6.15 5.70
N ASN A 97 -21.66 6.35 4.88
CA ASN A 97 -21.51 5.58 3.65
C ASN A 97 -20.87 4.21 3.92
N ILE A 98 -21.11 3.27 3.01
CA ILE A 98 -20.29 2.05 2.92
C ILE A 98 -18.92 2.48 2.38
N LEU A 99 -17.83 2.12 3.06
CA LEU A 99 -16.48 2.60 2.73
C LEU A 99 -15.54 1.45 2.39
N LEU A 100 -14.96 1.48 1.19
CA LEU A 100 -13.82 0.62 0.85
C LEU A 100 -12.53 1.18 1.48
N ARG A 101 -12.02 0.51 2.54
CA ARG A 101 -10.82 0.96 3.27
C ARG A 101 -9.50 0.68 2.56
N ASP A 102 -9.42 -0.39 1.78
CA ASP A 102 -8.22 -0.82 1.05
C ASP A 102 -8.36 -0.51 -0.46
N ASP A 103 -7.98 0.71 -0.82
CA ASP A 103 -8.02 1.26 -2.18
C ASP A 103 -6.66 1.17 -2.90
N LYS A 104 -5.79 0.30 -2.39
CA LYS A 104 -4.47 0.06 -2.95
C LYS A 104 -4.55 -0.27 -4.44
N SER A 105 -3.78 0.45 -5.25
CA SER A 105 -3.61 0.11 -6.66
C SER A 105 -3.03 -1.29 -6.79
N PHE A 106 -3.53 -2.07 -7.74
CA PHE A 106 -3.01 -3.41 -7.98
C PHE A 106 -1.62 -3.35 -8.62
N PRO A 107 -0.74 -4.29 -8.26
CA PRO A 107 0.48 -4.50 -9.01
C PRO A 107 0.18 -5.10 -10.38
N PHE A 108 0.91 -4.61 -11.37
CA PHE A 108 1.01 -5.16 -12.72
C PHE A 108 2.44 -5.62 -12.95
N ILE A 109 2.65 -6.48 -13.94
CA ILE A 109 3.95 -6.68 -14.57
C ILE A 109 4.00 -5.78 -15.80
N PHE A 110 5.11 -5.08 -15.98
CA PHE A 110 5.36 -4.22 -17.12
C PHE A 110 6.59 -4.71 -17.87
N ILE A 111 6.48 -4.74 -19.20
CA ILE A 111 7.56 -4.99 -20.14
C ILE A 111 7.53 -3.85 -21.17
N GLY A 112 8.62 -3.10 -21.30
CA GLY A 112 8.73 -2.01 -22.27
C GLY A 112 8.82 -2.53 -23.71
N ASN A 113 8.30 -1.77 -24.67
CA ASN A 113 8.35 -2.10 -26.09
C ASN A 113 9.41 -1.29 -26.89
N LYS A 114 9.89 -0.16 -26.34
CA LYS A 114 10.85 0.73 -27.00
C LYS A 114 12.32 0.48 -26.62
N ASP A 115 12.55 -0.21 -25.50
CA ASP A 115 13.89 -0.42 -24.98
C ASP A 115 14.66 -1.46 -25.82
N LYS A 116 15.95 -1.24 -26.10
CA LYS A 116 16.81 -2.26 -26.76
C LYS A 116 16.89 -3.55 -25.95
N TRP A 117 16.82 -3.45 -24.63
CA TRP A 117 16.87 -4.57 -23.69
C TRP A 117 15.72 -4.48 -22.70
N PRO A 118 14.48 -4.83 -23.09
CA PRO A 118 13.30 -4.68 -22.25
C PRO A 118 13.47 -5.33 -20.87
N GLN A 119 13.20 -4.54 -19.83
CA GLN A 119 13.20 -4.98 -18.44
C GLN A 119 11.81 -5.49 -18.07
N ILE A 120 11.73 -6.66 -17.43
CA ILE A 120 10.51 -7.08 -16.74
C ILE A 120 10.52 -6.49 -15.33
N LYS A 121 9.48 -5.73 -14.97
CA LYS A 121 9.35 -5.16 -13.62
C LYS A 121 7.92 -5.11 -13.13
N ARG A 122 7.77 -5.07 -11.82
CA ARG A 122 6.49 -4.78 -11.18
C ARG A 122 6.17 -3.30 -11.34
N HIS A 123 5.01 -2.99 -11.89
CA HIS A 123 4.46 -1.65 -11.99
C HIS A 123 3.29 -1.46 -11.02
N ARG A 124 3.12 -0.23 -10.53
CA ARG A 124 1.99 0.15 -9.69
C ARG A 124 1.62 1.60 -9.97
N GLY A 125 0.32 1.89 -10.11
CA GLY A 125 -0.19 3.22 -10.41
C GLY A 125 -0.53 3.43 -11.88
N LYS A 126 -0.59 4.70 -12.31
CA LYS A 126 -0.99 5.07 -13.69
C LYS A 126 -0.10 4.40 -14.73
N LYS A 127 -0.69 3.89 -15.81
CA LYS A 127 0.00 3.24 -16.94
C LYS A 127 0.49 4.30 -17.93
N SER A 128 1.48 5.09 -17.53
CA SER A 128 1.98 6.21 -18.35
C SER A 128 3.12 5.84 -19.30
N LYS A 129 3.73 4.66 -19.14
CA LYS A 129 4.82 4.22 -20.01
C LYS A 129 4.25 3.34 -21.11
N GLU A 130 4.71 3.52 -22.34
CA GLU A 130 4.35 2.62 -23.43
C GLU A 130 4.98 1.24 -23.23
N GLY A 131 4.21 0.21 -23.54
CA GLY A 131 4.60 -1.18 -23.40
C GLY A 131 3.44 -2.06 -22.94
N PHE A 132 3.77 -3.27 -22.52
CA PHE A 132 2.81 -4.29 -22.15
C PHE A 132 2.60 -4.31 -20.64
N TYR A 133 1.35 -4.19 -20.22
CA TYR A 133 0.95 -4.28 -18.81
C TYR A 133 0.11 -5.53 -18.59
N PHE A 134 0.63 -6.44 -17.78
CA PHE A 134 -0.07 -7.67 -17.44
C PHE A 134 -0.55 -7.64 -15.99
N GLY A 135 -1.83 -7.94 -15.79
CA GLY A 135 -2.49 -7.87 -14.50
C GLY A 135 -3.96 -7.48 -14.61
N PRO A 136 -4.60 -7.09 -13.51
CA PRO A 136 -4.01 -6.89 -12.18
C PRO A 136 -3.65 -8.20 -11.46
N PHE A 137 -2.60 -8.19 -10.64
CA PHE A 137 -2.33 -9.26 -9.68
C PHE A 137 -2.96 -8.96 -8.34
N ALA A 138 -3.43 -10.00 -7.64
CA ALA A 138 -4.03 -9.85 -6.31
C ALA A 138 -3.08 -9.29 -5.25
N SER A 139 -1.77 -9.54 -5.39
CA SER A 139 -0.80 -9.04 -4.44
C SER A 139 0.56 -8.77 -5.08
N ALA A 140 1.36 -7.96 -4.39
CA ALA A 140 2.75 -7.72 -4.78
C ALA A 140 3.59 -9.01 -4.73
N GLY A 141 3.25 -9.94 -3.83
CA GLY A 141 3.88 -11.25 -3.74
C GLY A 141 3.60 -12.09 -4.97
N SER A 142 2.33 -12.16 -5.40
CA SER A 142 1.90 -12.88 -6.61
C SER A 142 2.61 -12.34 -7.85
N ALA A 143 2.63 -11.00 -8.03
CA ALA A 143 3.35 -10.37 -9.15
C ALA A 143 4.85 -10.71 -9.13
N ASN A 144 5.50 -10.62 -7.96
CA ASN A 144 6.92 -10.92 -7.82
C ASN A 144 7.23 -12.41 -8.10
N TRP A 145 6.34 -13.31 -7.68
CA TRP A 145 6.47 -14.73 -7.96
C TRP A 145 6.36 -15.01 -9.47
N THR A 146 5.39 -14.38 -10.15
CA THR A 146 5.25 -14.48 -11.60
C THR A 146 6.46 -13.91 -12.34
N ILE A 147 7.02 -12.77 -11.91
CA ILE A 147 8.28 -12.25 -12.46
C ILE A 147 9.40 -13.28 -12.31
N LYS A 148 9.58 -13.86 -11.11
CA LYS A 148 10.62 -14.89 -10.88
C LYS A 148 10.45 -16.11 -11.78
N MET A 149 9.21 -16.49 -12.06
CA MET A 149 8.87 -17.58 -12.98
C MET A 149 9.20 -17.24 -14.43
N ILE A 150 8.78 -16.05 -14.90
CA ILE A 150 9.11 -15.56 -16.25
C ILE A 150 10.63 -15.47 -16.42
N GLN A 151 11.37 -14.99 -15.42
CA GLN A 151 12.84 -14.97 -15.46
C GLN A 151 13.46 -16.36 -15.58
N LYS A 152 12.88 -17.38 -14.95
CA LYS A 152 13.39 -18.75 -15.03
C LYS A 152 13.17 -19.37 -16.42
N ILE A 153 12.11 -18.96 -17.13
CA ILE A 153 11.75 -19.52 -18.44
C ILE A 153 12.41 -18.74 -19.58
N PHE A 154 12.35 -17.40 -19.49
CA PHE A 154 12.71 -16.47 -20.56
C PHE A 154 13.97 -15.65 -20.23
N HIS A 155 14.63 -15.88 -19.10
CA HIS A 155 15.92 -15.23 -18.76
C HIS A 155 15.94 -13.69 -18.94
N LEU A 156 14.80 -13.03 -18.70
CA LEU A 156 14.68 -11.58 -18.85
C LEU A 156 15.35 -10.83 -17.70
N ARG A 157 15.92 -9.66 -18.00
CA ARG A 157 16.51 -8.80 -16.97
C ARG A 157 15.44 -8.16 -16.08
N VAL A 158 15.75 -8.06 -14.80
CA VAL A 158 14.99 -7.28 -13.79
C VAL A 158 15.79 -6.12 -13.20
N CYS A 159 17.09 -6.01 -13.54
CA CYS A 159 17.92 -4.92 -13.04
C CYS A 159 17.47 -3.56 -13.60
N ASP A 160 17.51 -2.55 -12.73
CA ASP A 160 17.25 -1.16 -13.09
C ASP A 160 18.27 -0.66 -14.12
N ASP A 161 17.90 0.32 -14.94
CA ASP A 161 18.73 0.81 -16.04
C ASP A 161 20.09 1.35 -15.59
N THR A 162 20.16 1.96 -14.41
CA THR A 162 21.43 2.45 -13.83
C THR A 162 22.37 1.29 -13.51
N VAL A 163 21.85 0.21 -12.93
CA VAL A 163 22.63 -1.00 -12.66
C VAL A 163 23.00 -1.68 -13.97
N PHE A 164 22.09 -1.72 -14.94
CA PHE A 164 22.35 -2.34 -16.24
C PHE A 164 23.52 -1.67 -16.99
N LYS A 165 23.55 -0.34 -17.05
CA LYS A 165 24.57 0.43 -17.79
C LYS A 165 25.96 0.39 -17.16
N ASN A 166 26.03 0.27 -15.82
CA ASN A 166 27.30 0.34 -15.07
C ASN A 166 27.85 -1.04 -14.71
N ARG A 167 27.48 -2.10 -15.44
CA ARG A 167 27.90 -3.48 -15.14
C ARG A 167 29.00 -3.92 -16.09
N GLU A 168 30.16 -4.20 -15.53
CA GLU A 168 31.29 -4.80 -16.25
C GLU A 168 31.32 -6.32 -16.15
N ARG A 169 30.77 -6.88 -15.06
CA ARG A 169 30.73 -8.34 -14.81
C ARG A 169 29.28 -8.84 -14.66
N PRO A 170 28.99 -10.08 -15.12
CA PRO A 170 27.67 -10.67 -14.98
C PRO A 170 27.29 -10.80 -13.50
N CYS A 171 26.00 -10.61 -13.21
CA CYS A 171 25.50 -10.74 -11.84
C CYS A 171 25.10 -12.19 -11.51
N ILE A 172 24.80 -12.43 -10.23
CA ILE A 172 24.33 -13.74 -9.75
C ILE A 172 23.14 -14.29 -10.55
N LEU A 173 22.24 -13.43 -11.04
CA LEU A 173 21.07 -13.88 -11.83
C LEU A 173 21.48 -14.51 -13.15
N TYR A 174 22.58 -14.07 -13.77
CA TYR A 174 23.11 -14.74 -14.95
C TYR A 174 23.73 -16.11 -14.57
N GLN A 175 24.53 -16.14 -13.50
CA GLN A 175 25.20 -17.36 -13.04
C GLN A 175 24.21 -18.48 -12.70
N ILE A 176 23.09 -18.14 -12.06
CA ILE A 176 22.02 -19.10 -11.75
C ILE A 176 21.00 -19.29 -12.88
N LYS A 177 21.34 -18.87 -14.11
CA LYS A 177 20.53 -19.00 -15.34
C LYS A 177 19.10 -18.45 -15.17
N ARG A 178 19.00 -17.19 -14.72
CA ARG A 178 17.75 -16.40 -14.64
C ARG A 178 17.81 -15.10 -15.44
N CYS A 179 18.95 -14.80 -16.04
CA CYS A 179 19.16 -13.68 -16.94
C CYS A 179 20.14 -14.11 -18.03
N SER A 180 19.93 -13.66 -19.27
CA SER A 180 20.82 -13.94 -20.40
C SER A 180 22.08 -13.05 -20.43
N GLY A 181 22.23 -12.12 -19.49
CA GLY A 181 23.41 -11.26 -19.38
C GLY A 181 23.57 -10.15 -20.42
N PRO A 182 22.49 -9.48 -20.91
CA PRO A 182 22.64 -8.42 -21.93
C PRO A 182 23.46 -7.20 -21.47
N CYS A 183 23.65 -7.02 -20.16
CA CYS A 183 24.47 -5.93 -19.63
C CYS A 183 25.96 -6.05 -19.95
N VAL A 184 26.44 -7.27 -20.23
CA VAL A 184 27.85 -7.56 -20.55
C VAL A 184 28.00 -8.15 -21.95
N GLY A 185 26.96 -8.05 -22.79
CA GLY A 185 27.01 -8.50 -24.19
C GLY A 185 26.96 -10.02 -24.42
N TYR A 186 26.58 -10.82 -23.42
CA TYR A 186 26.52 -12.29 -23.55
C TYR A 186 25.31 -12.84 -24.34
N VAL A 187 24.46 -11.96 -24.85
CA VAL A 187 23.31 -12.31 -25.69
C VAL A 187 23.16 -11.25 -26.76
N GLU A 188 22.81 -11.68 -27.98
CA GLU A 188 22.53 -10.74 -29.05
C GLU A 188 21.17 -10.07 -28.89
N LYS A 189 21.01 -8.92 -29.55
CA LYS A 189 19.77 -8.12 -29.48
C LYS A 189 18.57 -8.92 -29.98
N ASN A 190 18.72 -9.61 -31.10
CA ASN A 190 17.62 -10.32 -31.75
C ASN A 190 17.16 -11.52 -30.90
N ASP A 191 18.09 -12.30 -30.36
CA ASP A 191 17.78 -13.43 -29.47
C ASP A 191 17.06 -12.98 -28.20
N TYR A 192 17.52 -11.87 -27.61
CA TYR A 192 16.86 -11.31 -26.43
C TYR A 192 15.46 -10.82 -26.77
N GLN A 193 15.28 -10.14 -27.91
CA GLN A 193 13.97 -9.66 -28.34
C GLN A 193 13.00 -10.82 -28.59
N GLN A 194 13.45 -11.90 -29.24
CA GLN A 194 12.62 -13.10 -29.44
C GLN A 194 12.19 -13.70 -28.10
N THR A 195 13.10 -13.70 -27.11
CA THR A 195 12.79 -14.18 -25.77
C THR A 195 11.79 -13.25 -25.03
N VAL A 196 11.83 -11.94 -25.29
CA VAL A 196 10.84 -10.97 -24.81
C VAL A 196 9.47 -11.23 -25.43
N ASP A 197 9.43 -11.48 -26.74
CA ASP A 197 8.20 -11.74 -27.49
C ASP A 197 7.54 -13.05 -27.02
N ASP A 198 8.34 -14.09 -26.81
CA ASP A 198 7.89 -15.35 -26.20
C ASP A 198 7.32 -15.13 -24.79
N ALA A 199 7.94 -14.28 -23.98
CA ALA A 199 7.42 -13.95 -22.66
C ALA A 199 6.07 -13.19 -22.73
N ILE A 200 5.93 -12.27 -23.68
CA ILE A 200 4.67 -11.55 -23.94
C ILE A 200 3.59 -12.52 -24.43
N GLU A 201 3.93 -13.44 -25.33
CA GLU A 201 3.04 -14.47 -25.85
C GLU A 201 2.58 -15.43 -24.74
N PHE A 202 3.49 -15.83 -23.85
CA PHE A 202 3.21 -16.68 -22.70
C PHE A 202 2.22 -16.06 -21.72
N VAL A 203 2.49 -14.82 -21.30
CA VAL A 203 1.66 -14.12 -20.29
C VAL A 203 0.29 -13.75 -20.88
N SER A 204 0.22 -13.55 -22.19
CA SER A 204 -1.03 -13.38 -22.93
C SER A 204 -1.87 -14.66 -23.04
N GLY A 205 -1.37 -15.82 -22.59
CA GLY A 205 -2.10 -17.09 -22.49
C GLY A 205 -1.83 -18.10 -23.61
N LYS A 206 -0.89 -17.83 -24.53
CA LYS A 206 -0.55 -18.73 -25.65
C LYS A 206 0.54 -19.75 -25.25
N SER A 207 0.40 -20.37 -24.09
CA SER A 207 1.46 -21.20 -23.47
C SER A 207 1.75 -22.53 -24.17
N ARG A 208 0.74 -23.15 -24.83
CA ARG A 208 0.91 -24.44 -25.53
C ARG A 208 1.89 -24.37 -26.70
N LYS A 209 1.84 -23.27 -27.47
CA LYS A 209 2.72 -23.06 -28.63
C LYS A 209 4.18 -22.97 -28.18
N ILE A 210 4.45 -22.21 -27.13
CA ILE A 210 5.80 -22.05 -26.54
C ILE A 210 6.31 -23.37 -26.00
N GLN A 211 5.47 -24.13 -25.30
CA GLN A 211 5.85 -25.44 -24.79
C GLN A 211 6.24 -26.41 -25.90
N LYS A 212 5.45 -26.47 -26.99
CA LYS A 212 5.79 -27.30 -28.16
C LYS A 212 7.11 -26.85 -28.79
N ASN A 213 7.32 -25.54 -28.94
CA ASN A 213 8.57 -25.01 -29.48
C ASN A 213 9.78 -25.39 -28.63
N LEU A 214 9.68 -25.24 -27.30
CA LEU A 214 10.76 -25.62 -26.37
C LEU A 214 11.03 -27.13 -26.38
N SER A 215 10.00 -27.97 -26.52
CA SER A 215 10.16 -29.42 -26.64
C SER A 215 10.94 -29.79 -27.91
N ASN A 216 10.53 -29.24 -29.06
CA ASN A 216 11.20 -29.48 -30.32
C ASN A 216 12.67 -29.00 -30.29
N GLN A 217 12.94 -27.84 -29.67
CA GLN A 217 14.30 -27.34 -29.49
C GLN A 217 15.14 -28.25 -28.58
N MET A 218 14.52 -28.84 -27.55
CA MET A 218 15.19 -29.74 -26.62
C MET A 218 15.55 -31.07 -27.31
N GLU A 219 14.62 -31.62 -28.09
CA GLU A 219 14.83 -32.83 -28.88
C GLU A 219 15.96 -32.61 -29.90
N LYS A 220 15.90 -31.51 -30.66
CA LYS A 220 16.97 -31.15 -31.61
C LYS A 220 18.34 -30.99 -30.92
N ALA A 221 18.40 -30.31 -29.78
CA ALA A 221 19.65 -30.18 -29.02
C ALA A 221 20.18 -31.54 -28.53
N SER A 222 19.28 -32.47 -28.18
CA SER A 222 19.66 -33.83 -27.80
C SER A 222 20.17 -34.65 -29.00
N GLU A 223 19.58 -34.48 -30.17
CA GLU A 223 20.03 -35.10 -31.43
C GLU A 223 21.41 -34.58 -31.86
N GLU A 224 21.66 -33.27 -31.65
CA GLU A 224 22.95 -32.61 -31.88
C GLU A 224 23.99 -32.89 -30.78
N LEU A 225 23.66 -33.71 -29.77
CA LEU A 225 24.50 -34.04 -28.59
C LEU A 225 24.88 -32.83 -27.71
N ASP A 226 24.14 -31.71 -27.81
CA ASP A 226 24.27 -30.53 -26.93
C ASP A 226 23.43 -30.71 -25.65
N PHE A 227 23.94 -31.56 -24.76
CA PHE A 227 23.25 -31.92 -23.52
C PHE A 227 23.08 -30.74 -22.54
N GLU A 228 23.99 -29.76 -22.56
CA GLU A 228 23.85 -28.56 -21.72
C GLU A 228 22.63 -27.74 -22.11
N LYS A 229 22.45 -27.49 -23.42
CA LYS A 229 21.29 -26.78 -23.94
C LYS A 229 20.00 -27.59 -23.74
N ALA A 230 20.03 -28.91 -23.93
CA ALA A 230 18.89 -29.78 -23.66
C ALA A 230 18.45 -29.71 -22.19
N VAL A 231 19.39 -29.71 -21.23
CA VAL A 231 19.07 -29.57 -19.80
C VAL A 231 18.42 -28.22 -19.49
N ILE A 232 18.94 -27.12 -20.06
CA ILE A 232 18.35 -25.79 -19.90
C ILE A 232 16.91 -25.77 -20.42
N LEU A 233 16.67 -26.31 -21.62
CA LEU A 233 15.33 -26.34 -22.23
C LEU A 233 14.36 -27.23 -21.44
N ARG A 234 14.80 -28.39 -20.98
CA ARG A 234 14.04 -29.27 -20.09
C ARG A 234 13.63 -28.56 -18.81
N ASP A 235 14.54 -27.82 -18.19
CA ASP A 235 14.27 -27.10 -16.95
C ASP A 235 13.32 -25.91 -17.15
N ARG A 236 13.35 -25.27 -18.33
CA ARG A 236 12.33 -24.29 -18.77
C ARG A 236 10.97 -24.93 -18.95
N ILE A 237 10.88 -26.10 -19.59
CA ILE A 237 9.62 -26.86 -19.74
C ILE A 237 9.06 -27.26 -18.36
N LYS A 238 9.91 -27.73 -17.44
CA LYS A 238 9.51 -28.01 -16.05
C LYS A 238 8.95 -26.77 -15.35
N ALA A 239 9.62 -25.61 -15.49
CA ALA A 239 9.14 -24.35 -14.92
C ALA A 239 7.79 -23.92 -15.51
N LEU A 240 7.59 -24.07 -16.82
CA LEU A 240 6.32 -23.83 -17.50
C LEU A 240 5.19 -24.72 -16.97
N ASN A 241 5.47 -26.02 -16.80
CA ASN A 241 4.49 -26.99 -16.28
C ASN A 241 4.04 -26.66 -14.85
N ILE A 242 4.93 -26.16 -13.99
CA ILE A 242 4.59 -25.72 -12.62
C ILE A 242 3.61 -24.54 -12.64
N ILE A 243 3.81 -23.58 -13.55
CA ILE A 243 2.91 -22.45 -13.70
C ILE A 243 1.55 -22.94 -14.22
N GLN A 244 1.52 -23.80 -15.23
CA GLN A 244 0.27 -24.33 -15.76
C GLN A 244 -0.48 -25.22 -14.75
N SER A 245 0.22 -26.04 -13.96
CA SER A 245 -0.40 -26.94 -12.98
C SER A 245 -0.99 -26.18 -11.79
N SER A 246 -0.28 -25.16 -11.28
CA SER A 246 -0.81 -24.23 -10.27
C SER A 246 -1.97 -23.37 -10.79
N GLN A 247 -2.11 -23.25 -12.11
CA GLN A 247 -3.17 -22.51 -12.80
C GLN A 247 -4.37 -23.37 -13.27
N ARG A 248 -4.39 -24.69 -13.02
CA ARG A 248 -5.52 -25.59 -13.38
C ARG A 248 -6.87 -25.26 -12.71
N ILE A 249 -6.97 -24.16 -11.95
CA ILE A 249 -8.18 -23.70 -11.23
C ILE A 249 -9.10 -22.82 -12.13
N ASN A 250 -9.10 -23.03 -13.46
CA ASN A 250 -10.04 -22.35 -14.35
C ASN A 250 -10.87 -23.33 -15.19
N GLU A 251 -11.53 -24.29 -14.53
CA GLU A 251 -12.58 -25.13 -15.15
C GLU A 251 -13.69 -24.29 -15.80
N ALA A 252 -13.86 -23.05 -15.35
CA ALA A 252 -14.88 -22.12 -15.84
C ALA A 252 -14.53 -21.45 -17.18
N ASN A 253 -13.34 -21.71 -17.76
CA ASN A 253 -12.87 -21.13 -19.01
C ASN A 253 -12.98 -19.59 -19.07
N LEU A 254 -12.84 -18.93 -17.92
CA LEU A 254 -12.96 -17.47 -17.80
C LEU A 254 -11.76 -16.79 -18.45
N VAL A 255 -11.96 -16.14 -19.60
CA VAL A 255 -10.87 -15.49 -20.35
C VAL A 255 -10.42 -14.20 -19.66
N GLU A 256 -11.35 -13.27 -19.43
CA GLU A 256 -11.09 -12.01 -18.75
C GLU A 256 -12.29 -11.72 -17.84
N ALA A 257 -12.18 -12.10 -16.57
CA ALA A 257 -13.26 -11.95 -15.61
C ALA A 257 -12.76 -11.61 -14.20
N ASP A 258 -13.57 -10.89 -13.44
CA ASP A 258 -13.37 -10.78 -11.99
C ASP A 258 -14.55 -11.48 -11.30
N VAL A 259 -14.24 -12.43 -10.41
CA VAL A 259 -15.24 -13.11 -9.58
C VAL A 259 -15.28 -12.43 -8.22
N ILE A 260 -16.40 -11.82 -7.87
CA ILE A 260 -16.59 -11.05 -6.65
C ILE A 260 -17.63 -11.76 -5.79
N ALA A 261 -17.21 -12.22 -4.62
CA ALA A 261 -18.09 -12.89 -3.68
C ALA A 261 -18.03 -12.24 -2.30
N GLY A 262 -19.19 -12.10 -1.66
CA GLY A 262 -19.30 -11.56 -0.31
C GLY A 262 -19.68 -12.63 0.72
N TYR A 263 -19.25 -12.44 1.96
CA TYR A 263 -19.77 -13.16 3.12
C TYR A 263 -19.94 -12.20 4.29
N LYS A 264 -21.10 -12.24 4.95
CA LYS A 264 -21.45 -11.39 6.10
C LYS A 264 -21.75 -12.25 7.31
N GLU A 265 -21.15 -11.90 8.45
CA GLU A 265 -21.37 -12.54 9.74
C GLU A 265 -21.13 -11.51 10.86
N SER A 266 -21.96 -11.54 11.91
CA SER A 266 -21.81 -10.66 13.09
C SER A 266 -21.65 -9.16 12.76
N GLY A 267 -22.43 -8.67 11.78
CA GLY A 267 -22.40 -7.26 11.37
C GLY A 267 -21.13 -6.82 10.64
N LYS A 268 -20.26 -7.77 10.25
CA LYS A 268 -19.04 -7.53 9.46
C LYS A 268 -19.13 -8.27 8.13
N THR A 269 -18.47 -7.73 7.11
CA THR A 269 -18.44 -8.35 5.78
C THR A 269 -17.02 -8.46 5.26
N CYS A 270 -16.74 -9.60 4.63
CA CYS A 270 -15.58 -9.78 3.77
C CYS A 270 -16.05 -9.96 2.32
N ILE A 271 -15.43 -9.22 1.41
CA ILE A 271 -15.59 -9.39 -0.04
C ILE A 271 -14.29 -9.93 -0.60
N GLN A 272 -14.39 -11.05 -1.31
CA GLN A 272 -13.29 -11.68 -1.99
C GLN A 272 -13.38 -11.40 -3.50
N VAL A 273 -12.27 -10.92 -4.08
CA VAL A 273 -12.16 -10.72 -5.52
C VAL A 273 -11.10 -11.66 -6.07
N PHE A 274 -11.45 -12.45 -7.08
CA PHE A 274 -10.53 -13.29 -7.86
C PHE A 274 -10.33 -12.66 -9.24
N PHE A 275 -9.08 -12.56 -9.68
CA PHE A 275 -8.73 -11.94 -10.94
C PHE A 275 -8.42 -13.00 -11.99
N TYR A 276 -9.24 -13.11 -13.03
CA TYR A 276 -9.00 -14.00 -14.16
C TYR A 276 -8.59 -13.21 -15.39
N ARG A 277 -7.39 -13.47 -15.92
CA ARG A 277 -6.86 -12.86 -17.15
C ARG A 277 -6.21 -13.93 -18.01
N SER A 278 -6.44 -13.87 -19.32
CA SER A 278 -5.92 -14.84 -20.29
C SER A 278 -6.16 -16.31 -19.89
N LYS A 279 -7.38 -16.62 -19.39
CA LYS A 279 -7.75 -17.95 -18.87
C LYS A 279 -6.98 -18.42 -17.62
N GLN A 280 -6.22 -17.54 -16.97
CA GLN A 280 -5.47 -17.86 -15.76
C GLN A 280 -6.03 -17.13 -14.55
N ASN A 281 -5.91 -17.72 -13.36
CA ASN A 281 -6.19 -17.05 -12.09
C ASN A 281 -4.93 -16.33 -11.59
N TRP A 282 -5.00 -15.00 -11.46
CA TRP A 282 -3.91 -14.11 -11.05
C TRP A 282 -3.91 -13.85 -9.53
N GLY A 283 -4.65 -14.67 -8.81
CA GLY A 283 -4.82 -14.67 -7.36
C GLY A 283 -6.13 -14.02 -6.93
N ASN A 284 -6.29 -13.96 -5.61
CA ASN A 284 -7.46 -13.40 -4.95
C ASN A 284 -7.08 -12.40 -3.85
N GLN A 285 -7.90 -11.38 -3.64
CA GLN A 285 -7.74 -10.40 -2.55
C GLN A 285 -9.01 -10.26 -1.73
N ALA A 286 -8.85 -10.24 -0.40
CA ALA A 286 -9.91 -9.99 0.57
C ALA A 286 -10.03 -8.49 0.87
N PHE A 287 -11.27 -8.01 0.99
CA PHE A 287 -11.63 -6.63 1.32
C PHE A 287 -12.64 -6.62 2.45
N PHE A 288 -12.47 -5.68 3.38
CA PHE A 288 -13.33 -5.51 4.54
C PHE A 288 -13.96 -4.12 4.50
N PRO A 289 -15.06 -3.92 3.73
CA PRO A 289 -15.73 -2.63 3.68
C PRO A 289 -16.25 -2.25 5.07
N LYS A 290 -16.16 -0.96 5.42
CA LYS A 290 -16.82 -0.42 6.63
C LYS A 290 -18.26 -0.09 6.26
N HIS A 291 -19.22 -0.65 6.96
CA HIS A 291 -20.64 -0.37 6.78
C HIS A 291 -21.35 -0.45 8.12
N ASP A 292 -22.63 -0.08 8.15
CA ASP A 292 -23.49 -0.29 9.30
C ASP A 292 -23.84 -1.79 9.42
N PRO A 293 -23.89 -2.38 10.64
CA PRO A 293 -24.14 -3.81 10.83
C PRO A 293 -25.40 -4.34 10.14
N ASP A 294 -26.43 -3.51 9.96
CA ASP A 294 -27.72 -3.91 9.41
C ASP A 294 -27.73 -3.90 7.87
N GLU A 295 -26.66 -3.44 7.21
CA GLU A 295 -26.59 -3.36 5.74
C GLU A 295 -26.60 -4.73 5.07
N ASN A 296 -27.47 -4.89 4.08
CA ASN A 296 -27.60 -6.15 3.34
C ASN A 296 -26.40 -6.38 2.40
N LEU A 297 -26.05 -7.65 2.18
CA LEU A 297 -24.87 -8.00 1.38
C LEU A 297 -24.96 -7.49 -0.06
N SER A 298 -26.13 -7.57 -0.69
CA SER A 298 -26.43 -6.95 -1.99
C SER A 298 -26.07 -5.46 -2.06
N GLU A 299 -26.42 -4.66 -1.04
CA GLU A 299 -26.10 -3.22 -0.98
C GLU A 299 -24.59 -2.98 -0.80
N ILE A 300 -23.96 -3.78 0.05
CA ILE A 300 -22.51 -3.73 0.27
C ILE A 300 -21.77 -4.05 -1.03
N LEU A 301 -22.19 -5.07 -1.78
CA LEU A 301 -21.62 -5.42 -3.08
C LEU A 301 -21.86 -4.32 -4.12
N ASN A 302 -23.05 -3.74 -4.19
CA ASN A 302 -23.37 -2.63 -5.10
C ASN A 302 -22.43 -1.43 -4.89
N SER A 303 -22.29 -1.00 -3.62
CA SER A 303 -21.39 0.08 -3.24
C SER A 303 -19.92 -0.30 -3.44
N PHE A 304 -19.55 -1.55 -3.13
CA PHE A 304 -18.19 -2.04 -3.31
C PHE A 304 -17.77 -2.00 -4.77
N ILE A 305 -18.57 -2.52 -5.71
CA ILE A 305 -18.24 -2.58 -7.14
C ILE A 305 -18.01 -1.16 -7.69
N SER A 306 -18.92 -0.24 -7.36
CA SER A 306 -18.87 1.16 -7.80
C SER A 306 -17.59 1.86 -7.30
N GLN A 307 -17.26 1.72 -6.01
CA GLN A 307 -16.02 2.26 -5.45
C GLN A 307 -14.76 1.51 -5.91
N PHE A 308 -14.89 0.21 -6.15
CA PHE A 308 -13.76 -0.65 -6.50
C PHE A 308 -13.26 -0.35 -7.90
N TYR A 309 -14.14 -0.10 -8.86
CA TYR A 309 -13.81 0.18 -10.26
C TYR A 309 -13.69 1.65 -10.62
N GLU A 310 -13.95 2.60 -9.69
CA GLU A 310 -13.77 4.04 -9.93
C GLU A 310 -12.37 4.37 -10.46
N ASN A 311 -11.31 3.76 -9.92
CA ASN A 311 -9.93 3.98 -10.34
C ASN A 311 -9.19 2.72 -10.82
N LYS A 312 -9.92 1.66 -11.15
CA LYS A 312 -9.34 0.38 -11.59
C LYS A 312 -9.87 -0.02 -12.96
N SER A 313 -9.04 -0.74 -13.72
CA SER A 313 -9.44 -1.33 -15.01
C SER A 313 -10.47 -2.44 -14.79
N VAL A 314 -11.49 -2.47 -15.62
CA VAL A 314 -12.58 -3.44 -15.50
C VAL A 314 -12.37 -4.59 -16.49
N PRO A 315 -12.58 -5.87 -16.10
CA PRO A 315 -12.63 -6.98 -17.05
C PRO A 315 -13.89 -6.92 -17.93
N SER A 316 -13.93 -7.70 -19.02
CA SER A 316 -15.13 -7.85 -19.84
C SER A 316 -16.28 -8.58 -19.14
N ALA A 317 -15.99 -9.39 -18.11
CA ALA A 317 -17.02 -10.05 -17.30
C ALA A 317 -16.80 -9.85 -15.79
N ILE A 318 -17.86 -9.52 -15.06
CA ILE A 318 -17.90 -9.51 -13.60
C ILE A 318 -18.92 -10.57 -13.17
N ILE A 319 -18.49 -11.52 -12.33
CA ILE A 319 -19.32 -12.62 -11.86
C ILE A 319 -19.51 -12.45 -10.35
N LEU A 320 -20.76 -12.32 -9.92
CA LEU A 320 -21.12 -12.03 -8.54
C LEU A 320 -21.67 -13.28 -7.83
N SER A 321 -21.50 -13.31 -6.50
CA SER A 321 -22.17 -14.28 -5.63
C SER A 321 -23.66 -13.98 -5.42
N GLU A 322 -24.06 -12.72 -5.55
CA GLU A 322 -25.42 -12.24 -5.23
C GLU A 322 -25.85 -11.17 -6.24
N GLU A 323 -27.16 -11.04 -6.45
CA GLU A 323 -27.73 -9.98 -7.29
C GLU A 323 -27.58 -8.61 -6.62
N ILE A 324 -27.30 -7.57 -7.43
CA ILE A 324 -27.16 -6.18 -6.98
C ILE A 324 -28.27 -5.33 -7.59
N LYS A 325 -28.76 -4.34 -6.85
CA LYS A 325 -29.92 -3.53 -7.27
C LYS A 325 -29.68 -2.73 -8.55
N GLU A 326 -28.51 -2.12 -8.70
CA GLU A 326 -28.24 -1.16 -9.79
C GLU A 326 -27.39 -1.76 -10.91
N LYS A 327 -27.53 -3.08 -11.13
CA LYS A 327 -26.75 -3.84 -12.10
C LYS A 327 -26.66 -3.14 -13.46
N ILE A 328 -27.80 -2.74 -14.04
CA ILE A 328 -27.87 -2.15 -15.38
C ILE A 328 -27.10 -0.83 -15.45
N LEU A 329 -27.26 0.03 -14.45
CA LEU A 329 -26.58 1.32 -14.38
C LEU A 329 -25.06 1.13 -14.25
N ILE A 330 -24.63 0.23 -13.37
CA ILE A 330 -23.19 -0.05 -13.16
C ILE A 330 -22.59 -0.64 -14.45
N GLU A 331 -23.26 -1.60 -15.08
CA GLU A 331 -22.79 -2.21 -16.32
C GLU A 331 -22.62 -1.18 -17.46
N LYS A 332 -23.60 -0.29 -17.62
CA LYS A 332 -23.53 0.83 -18.56
C LYS A 332 -22.37 1.78 -18.24
N THR A 333 -22.28 2.23 -16.98
CA THR A 333 -21.26 3.19 -16.54
C THR A 333 -19.85 2.65 -16.73
N LEU A 334 -19.63 1.37 -16.38
CA LEU A 334 -18.33 0.74 -16.57
C LEU A 334 -17.99 0.56 -18.05
N THR A 335 -18.98 0.21 -18.88
CA THR A 335 -18.82 0.05 -20.34
C THR A 335 -18.38 1.37 -20.98
N GLU A 336 -19.07 2.47 -20.64
CA GLU A 336 -18.71 3.84 -21.08
C GLU A 336 -17.31 4.23 -20.61
N LYS A 337 -16.97 3.93 -19.34
CA LYS A 337 -15.66 4.26 -18.75
C LYS A 337 -14.48 3.55 -19.44
N GLU A 338 -14.63 2.28 -19.79
CA GLU A 338 -13.53 1.48 -20.35
C GLU A 338 -13.53 1.42 -21.88
N GLY A 339 -14.59 1.90 -22.55
CA GLY A 339 -14.73 1.84 -24.00
C GLY A 339 -14.84 0.42 -24.55
N LYS A 340 -15.33 -0.53 -23.73
CA LYS A 340 -15.54 -1.94 -24.12
C LYS A 340 -16.77 -2.50 -23.42
N GLN A 341 -17.43 -3.48 -24.05
CA GLN A 341 -18.59 -4.14 -23.46
C GLN A 341 -18.22 -4.87 -22.17
N ILE A 342 -18.92 -4.55 -21.09
CA ILE A 342 -18.78 -5.23 -19.79
C ILE A 342 -20.10 -5.90 -19.48
N SER A 343 -20.02 -7.10 -18.91
CA SER A 343 -21.19 -7.88 -18.50
C SER A 343 -21.11 -8.20 -17.01
N ILE A 344 -22.20 -7.95 -16.27
CA ILE A 344 -22.33 -8.36 -14.88
C ILE A 344 -23.28 -9.55 -14.83
N THR A 345 -22.88 -10.64 -14.18
CA THR A 345 -23.70 -11.85 -14.09
C THR A 345 -23.65 -12.45 -12.70
N VAL A 346 -24.70 -13.18 -12.31
CA VAL A 346 -24.71 -14.01 -11.10
C VAL A 346 -24.66 -15.45 -11.54
N ALA A 347 -23.68 -16.21 -11.04
CA ALA A 347 -23.55 -17.61 -11.41
C ALA A 347 -24.57 -18.45 -10.65
N LYS A 348 -25.55 -19.03 -11.35
CA LYS A 348 -26.60 -19.87 -10.75
C LYS A 348 -26.33 -21.39 -10.86
N LYS A 349 -25.58 -21.83 -11.88
CA LYS A 349 -25.27 -23.25 -12.15
C LYS A 349 -23.90 -23.40 -12.85
N GLY A 350 -23.37 -24.63 -12.87
CA GLY A 350 -22.20 -25.02 -13.67
C GLY A 350 -20.83 -24.64 -13.08
N SER A 351 -19.79 -24.66 -13.92
CA SER A 351 -18.39 -24.42 -13.50
C SER A 351 -18.16 -23.01 -12.94
N LYS A 352 -18.89 -22.00 -13.41
CA LYS A 352 -18.86 -20.63 -12.85
C LYS A 352 -19.33 -20.60 -11.39
N LEU A 353 -20.35 -21.39 -11.04
CA LEU A 353 -20.85 -21.48 -9.66
C LEU A 353 -19.80 -22.09 -8.73
N LYS A 354 -19.03 -23.10 -9.18
CA LYS A 354 -17.93 -23.66 -8.37
C LYS A 354 -16.90 -22.59 -7.99
N VAL A 355 -16.51 -21.72 -8.94
CA VAL A 355 -15.56 -20.64 -8.71
C VAL A 355 -16.14 -19.60 -7.73
N VAL A 356 -17.41 -19.24 -7.89
CA VAL A 356 -18.11 -18.35 -6.95
C VAL A 356 -18.15 -18.95 -5.55
N ASN A 357 -18.50 -20.22 -5.40
CA ASN A 357 -18.55 -20.90 -4.11
C ASN A 357 -17.17 -20.96 -3.44
N GLN A 358 -16.10 -21.18 -4.22
CA GLN A 358 -14.73 -21.09 -3.70
C GLN A 358 -14.42 -19.66 -3.22
N ALA A 359 -14.90 -18.64 -3.93
CA ALA A 359 -14.72 -17.25 -3.53
C ALA A 359 -15.51 -16.91 -2.26
N ILE A 360 -16.74 -17.42 -2.09
CA ILE A 360 -17.53 -17.31 -0.85
C ILE A 360 -16.80 -18.00 0.31
N LYS A 361 -16.28 -19.22 0.10
CA LYS A 361 -15.50 -19.94 1.12
C LYS A 361 -14.28 -19.13 1.56
N ASN A 362 -13.51 -18.61 0.61
CA ASN A 362 -12.35 -17.77 0.92
C ASN A 362 -12.75 -16.46 1.64
N ALA A 363 -13.91 -15.87 1.30
CA ALA A 363 -14.44 -14.71 2.00
C ALA A 363 -14.79 -15.05 3.45
N LYS A 364 -15.43 -16.20 3.70
CA LYS A 364 -15.74 -16.71 5.04
C LYS A 364 -14.48 -16.97 5.86
N ASP A 365 -13.52 -17.71 5.33
CA ASP A 365 -12.27 -18.03 6.03
C ASP A 365 -11.48 -16.74 6.37
N SER A 366 -11.45 -15.78 5.44
CA SER A 366 -10.80 -14.48 5.66
C SER A 366 -11.53 -13.63 6.70
N LEU A 367 -12.86 -13.67 6.74
CA LEU A 367 -13.65 -12.98 7.77
C LEU A 367 -13.40 -13.59 9.14
N ASN A 368 -13.47 -14.91 9.27
CA ASN A 368 -13.25 -15.63 10.53
C ASN A 368 -11.87 -15.35 11.10
N ARG A 369 -10.84 -15.41 10.25
CA ARG A 369 -9.48 -15.03 10.65
C ARG A 369 -9.42 -13.58 11.13
N LYS A 370 -10.09 -12.65 10.43
CA LYS A 370 -10.09 -11.23 10.81
C LYS A 370 -10.79 -10.99 12.15
N LEU A 371 -11.91 -11.66 12.39
CA LEU A 371 -12.66 -11.60 13.64
C LEU A 371 -11.81 -12.16 14.81
N TYR A 372 -11.19 -13.32 14.60
CA TYR A 372 -10.30 -13.94 15.59
C TYR A 372 -9.10 -13.04 15.93
N GLU A 373 -8.42 -12.49 14.91
CA GLU A 373 -7.31 -11.54 15.12
C GLU A 373 -7.77 -10.31 15.91
N SER A 374 -8.97 -9.79 15.64
CA SER A 374 -9.53 -8.63 16.34
C SER A 374 -9.89 -8.94 17.79
N GLN A 375 -10.45 -10.13 18.07
CA GLN A 375 -10.78 -10.55 19.42
C GLN A 375 -9.51 -10.76 20.25
N ASN A 376 -8.53 -11.48 19.70
CA ASN A 376 -7.24 -11.68 20.36
C ASN A 376 -6.53 -10.35 20.65
N ASN A 377 -6.63 -9.35 19.77
CA ASN A 377 -6.09 -8.02 20.05
C ASN A 377 -6.79 -7.34 21.23
N LYS A 378 -8.12 -7.47 21.36
CA LYS A 378 -8.86 -6.91 22.50
C LYS A 378 -8.47 -7.58 23.81
N GLU A 379 -8.33 -8.91 23.82
CA GLU A 379 -7.86 -9.65 24.99
C GLU A 379 -6.47 -9.18 25.43
N LEU A 380 -5.56 -8.94 24.48
CA LEU A 380 -4.24 -8.37 24.76
C LEU A 380 -4.33 -6.94 25.32
N PHE A 381 -5.23 -6.10 24.80
CA PHE A 381 -5.47 -4.75 25.33
C PHE A 381 -6.00 -4.78 26.76
N ASP A 382 -6.95 -5.68 27.06
CA ASP A 382 -7.48 -5.85 28.40
C ASP A 382 -6.40 -6.36 29.37
N GLN A 383 -5.52 -7.25 28.92
CA GLN A 383 -4.37 -7.71 29.72
C GLN A 383 -3.38 -6.59 30.01
N ILE A 384 -3.11 -5.71 29.03
CA ILE A 384 -2.28 -4.50 29.24
C ILE A 384 -2.96 -3.57 30.26
N ALA A 385 -4.24 -3.25 30.06
CA ALA A 385 -4.99 -2.38 30.96
C ALA A 385 -4.98 -2.91 32.40
N LYS A 386 -5.21 -4.22 32.59
CA LYS A 386 -5.13 -4.87 33.90
C LYS A 386 -3.71 -4.83 34.49
N LYS A 387 -2.68 -5.15 33.69
CA LYS A 387 -1.29 -5.21 34.18
C LYS A 387 -0.78 -3.86 34.66
N PHE A 388 -1.13 -2.80 33.96
CA PHE A 388 -0.68 -1.43 34.26
C PHE A 388 -1.71 -0.61 35.05
N ASN A 389 -2.86 -1.21 35.41
CA ASN A 389 -3.95 -0.56 36.12
C ASN A 389 -4.46 0.72 35.42
N LEU A 390 -4.73 0.61 34.12
CA LEU A 390 -5.23 1.70 33.29
C LEU A 390 -6.74 1.83 33.45
N GLU A 391 -7.22 3.05 33.69
CA GLU A 391 -8.66 3.35 33.85
C GLU A 391 -9.39 3.45 32.50
N THR A 392 -8.65 3.61 31.40
CA THR A 392 -9.18 3.78 30.05
C THR A 392 -9.15 2.48 29.25
N SER A 393 -10.23 2.19 28.54
CA SER A 393 -10.26 1.12 27.53
C SER A 393 -9.34 1.47 26.36
N ILE A 394 -8.42 0.56 26.02
CA ILE A 394 -7.48 0.77 24.92
C ILE A 394 -8.12 0.33 23.60
N ASN A 395 -8.17 1.22 22.61
CA ASN A 395 -8.53 0.90 21.22
C ASN A 395 -7.44 1.36 20.24
N LEU A 396 -6.59 2.31 20.65
CA LEU A 396 -5.50 2.88 19.86
C LEU A 396 -4.23 3.04 20.70
N ILE A 397 -3.18 2.30 20.32
CA ILE A 397 -1.83 2.43 20.84
C ILE A 397 -0.96 3.19 19.83
N GLU A 398 -0.26 4.23 20.27
CA GLU A 398 0.80 4.89 19.49
C GLU A 398 2.17 4.54 20.09
N VAL A 399 3.08 4.02 19.26
CA VAL A 399 4.43 3.61 19.69
C VAL A 399 5.46 4.52 19.05
N TYR A 400 6.38 5.03 19.87
CA TYR A 400 7.42 5.98 19.49
C TYR A 400 8.81 5.38 19.66
N ASP A 401 9.66 5.55 18.65
CA ASP A 401 11.06 5.12 18.64
C ASP A 401 11.95 6.23 18.09
N ASN A 402 13.14 6.41 18.69
CA ASN A 402 14.17 7.33 18.22
C ASN A 402 15.35 6.54 17.66
N SER A 403 15.82 6.92 16.48
CA SER A 403 16.95 6.24 15.84
C SER A 403 18.05 7.23 15.45
N HIS A 404 19.27 6.91 15.87
CA HIS A 404 20.50 7.59 15.49
C HIS A 404 21.24 6.83 14.37
N ILE A 405 21.91 7.56 13.48
CA ILE A 405 22.99 7.02 12.64
C ILE A 405 24.24 7.84 12.91
N GLN A 406 25.32 7.23 13.44
CA GLN A 406 26.70 7.74 13.38
C GLN A 406 26.83 9.29 13.36
N GLY A 407 26.16 9.98 14.29
CA GLY A 407 26.24 11.44 14.45
C GLY A 407 25.48 12.34 13.46
N THR A 408 24.73 11.83 12.46
CA THR A 408 23.93 12.69 11.55
C THR A 408 22.57 12.08 11.16
N ASN A 409 21.57 12.94 10.91
CA ASN A 409 20.23 12.58 10.42
C ASN A 409 19.35 11.78 11.39
N SER A 410 19.26 12.21 12.64
CA SER A 410 18.36 11.65 13.64
C SER A 410 16.88 11.70 13.20
N VAL A 411 16.17 10.59 13.37
CA VAL A 411 14.76 10.45 12.97
C VAL A 411 13.97 9.79 14.07
N GLY A 412 12.90 10.46 14.50
CA GLY A 412 11.83 9.87 15.32
C GLY A 412 10.81 9.15 14.45
N ALA A 413 10.28 8.04 14.94
CA ALA A 413 9.27 7.23 14.28
C ALA A 413 8.04 7.06 15.16
N LEU A 414 6.87 7.12 14.53
CA LEU A 414 5.58 6.81 15.12
C LEU A 414 4.92 5.71 14.30
N ILE A 415 4.53 4.63 14.98
CA ILE A 415 3.61 3.62 14.46
C ILE A 415 2.35 3.59 15.32
N ALA A 416 1.24 3.14 14.73
CA ALA A 416 -0.03 3.03 15.44
C ALA A 416 -0.62 1.62 15.29
N TYR A 417 -1.25 1.13 16.33
CA TYR A 417 -1.90 -0.17 16.42
C TYR A 417 -3.29 -0.01 17.03
N GLY A 418 -4.31 -0.65 16.46
CA GLY A 418 -5.65 -0.71 17.06
C GLY A 418 -6.27 -2.09 16.92
N ASP A 419 -7.57 -2.20 17.17
CA ASP A 419 -8.30 -3.49 17.19
C ASP A 419 -8.06 -4.35 15.95
N GLU A 420 -8.00 -3.72 14.77
CA GLU A 420 -7.81 -4.41 13.48
C GLU A 420 -6.32 -4.60 13.10
N GLY A 421 -5.38 -4.28 14.00
CA GLY A 421 -3.93 -4.38 13.80
C GLY A 421 -3.25 -3.04 13.49
N PHE A 422 -2.13 -3.09 12.76
CA PHE A 422 -1.33 -1.91 12.42
C PHE A 422 -2.06 -0.91 11.51
N ILE A 423 -2.13 0.35 11.94
CA ILE A 423 -2.78 1.45 11.21
C ILE A 423 -1.74 2.22 10.40
N LYS A 424 -1.28 1.65 9.29
CA LYS A 424 -0.21 2.23 8.45
C LYS A 424 -0.46 3.68 7.99
N LYS A 425 -1.71 4.09 7.82
CA LYS A 425 -2.08 5.47 7.46
C LYS A 425 -1.72 6.50 8.55
N ARG A 426 -1.58 6.06 9.81
CA ARG A 426 -1.15 6.89 10.95
C ARG A 426 0.36 6.90 11.18
N TYR A 427 1.13 6.09 10.45
CA TYR A 427 2.58 6.05 10.64
C TYR A 427 3.21 7.38 10.24
N ARG A 428 4.14 7.91 11.04
CA ARG A 428 4.83 9.18 10.76
C ARG A 428 6.32 9.05 11.07
N LYS A 429 7.11 9.80 10.31
CA LYS A 429 8.54 9.99 10.55
C LYS A 429 8.78 11.46 10.80
N PHE A 430 9.55 11.75 11.83
CA PHE A 430 9.87 13.09 12.27
C PHE A 430 11.37 13.30 12.03
N ASN A 431 11.70 14.17 11.07
CA ASN A 431 13.04 14.71 11.03
C ASN A 431 13.19 15.65 12.23
N ILE A 432 14.22 15.40 13.04
CA ILE A 432 14.61 16.29 14.14
C ILE A 432 15.13 17.58 13.51
N LYS A 433 14.61 18.72 13.97
CA LYS A 433 14.95 20.03 13.40
C LYS A 433 16.01 20.76 14.21
N ASN A 434 16.00 20.58 15.52
CA ASN A 434 16.99 21.23 16.38
C ASN A 434 18.29 20.42 16.35
N LYS A 435 19.38 21.04 15.90
CA LYS A 435 20.71 20.41 15.81
C LYS A 435 21.24 19.98 17.18
N GLU A 436 20.90 20.73 18.23
CA GLU A 436 21.28 20.39 19.62
C GLU A 436 20.64 19.08 20.09
N ASN A 437 19.43 18.79 19.59
CA ASN A 437 18.71 17.56 19.91
C ASN A 437 19.15 16.38 19.03
N GLU A 438 19.99 16.56 18.00
CA GLU A 438 20.34 15.44 17.10
C GLU A 438 21.17 14.35 17.80
N GLN A 439 21.84 14.69 18.90
CA GLN A 439 22.68 13.79 19.70
C GLN A 439 22.09 13.49 21.09
N ASP A 440 20.94 14.10 21.43
CA ASP A 440 20.24 13.89 22.70
C ASP A 440 18.92 13.14 22.48
N ASP A 441 18.91 11.85 22.84
CA ASP A 441 17.74 10.97 22.77
C ASP A 441 16.51 11.55 23.51
N TYR A 442 16.72 12.29 24.60
CA TYR A 442 15.65 12.94 25.37
C TYR A 442 15.10 14.17 24.62
N GLY A 443 15.98 15.06 24.16
CA GLY A 443 15.62 16.19 23.31
C GLY A 443 14.84 15.77 22.06
N MET A 444 15.25 14.67 21.41
CA MET A 444 14.51 14.09 20.27
C MET A 444 13.10 13.66 20.66
N MET A 445 12.96 12.91 21.75
CA MET A 445 11.67 12.40 22.21
C MET A 445 10.72 13.56 22.54
N ARG A 446 11.22 14.57 23.26
CA ARG A 446 10.49 15.80 23.58
C ARG A 446 10.03 16.50 22.29
N GLU A 447 10.90 16.68 21.30
CA GLU A 447 10.54 17.33 20.03
C GLU A 447 9.44 16.55 19.29
N VAL A 448 9.59 15.22 19.18
CA VAL A 448 8.65 14.35 18.44
C VAL A 448 7.26 14.38 19.08
N LEU A 449 7.18 14.16 20.39
CA LEU A 449 5.92 14.14 21.14
C LEU A 449 5.28 15.53 21.11
N SER A 450 6.03 16.58 21.41
CA SER A 450 5.52 17.95 21.40
C SER A 450 4.90 18.30 20.05
N ARG A 451 5.60 18.00 18.94
CA ARG A 451 5.09 18.28 17.58
C ARG A 451 3.84 17.47 17.25
N ARG A 452 3.78 16.19 17.63
CA ARG A 452 2.64 15.32 17.35
C ARG A 452 1.39 15.70 18.16
N PHE A 453 1.55 16.00 19.44
CA PHE A 453 0.44 16.31 20.33
C PHE A 453 -0.02 17.76 20.22
N LYS A 454 0.90 18.74 20.07
CA LYS A 454 0.53 20.14 19.79
C LYS A 454 -0.32 20.26 18.52
N ARG A 455 0.04 19.52 17.47
CA ARG A 455 -0.75 19.47 16.23
C ARG A 455 -2.16 18.91 16.46
N ALA A 456 -2.32 17.86 17.27
CA ALA A 456 -3.65 17.30 17.57
C ALA A 456 -4.51 18.21 18.45
N VAL A 457 -3.89 19.03 19.32
CA VAL A 457 -4.60 20.06 20.09
C VAL A 457 -5.04 21.22 19.18
N GLN A 458 -4.21 21.61 18.21
CA GLN A 458 -4.47 22.78 17.34
C GLN A 458 -5.34 22.48 16.13
N GLU A 459 -5.23 21.29 15.51
CA GLU A 459 -6.06 20.89 14.38
C GLU A 459 -7.44 20.43 14.87
N LYS A 460 -8.44 21.33 14.86
CA LYS A 460 -9.85 21.02 15.13
C LYS A 460 -10.48 20.05 14.10
N ASP A 461 -9.88 19.95 12.92
CA ASP A 461 -10.17 18.88 11.97
C ASP A 461 -9.54 17.60 12.53
N ASN A 462 -10.36 16.64 12.94
CA ASN A 462 -10.10 15.30 13.49
C ASN A 462 -9.10 14.39 12.70
N SER A 463 -8.04 14.93 12.10
CA SER A 463 -7.12 14.21 11.22
C SER A 463 -6.36 13.10 11.97
N LEU A 464 -6.10 13.30 13.27
CA LEU A 464 -5.45 12.34 14.17
C LEU A 464 -6.02 12.47 15.60
N SER A 465 -7.02 11.64 15.93
CA SER A 465 -7.48 11.47 17.32
C SER A 465 -6.31 11.13 18.26
N PHE A 466 -6.44 11.49 19.54
CA PHE A 466 -5.52 11.05 20.58
C PHE A 466 -5.51 9.51 20.69
N PRO A 467 -4.35 8.91 21.04
CA PRO A 467 -4.28 7.52 21.41
C PRO A 467 -4.85 7.29 22.81
N ASP A 468 -5.28 6.06 23.07
CA ASP A 468 -5.69 5.62 24.41
C ASP A 468 -4.48 5.15 25.22
N LEU A 469 -3.35 4.87 24.56
CA LEU A 469 -2.08 4.50 25.20
C LEU A 469 -0.88 4.95 24.34
N VAL A 470 0.09 5.61 24.98
CA VAL A 470 1.39 5.92 24.40
C VAL A 470 2.42 4.91 24.87
N MET A 471 3.20 4.37 23.95
CA MET A 471 4.34 3.51 24.25
C MET A 471 5.62 4.13 23.72
N VAL A 472 6.67 4.17 24.53
CA VAL A 472 7.99 4.70 24.14
C VAL A 472 9.06 3.61 24.24
N ASP A 473 9.90 3.47 23.21
CA ASP A 473 11.08 2.62 23.27
C ASP A 473 12.17 3.32 24.08
N GLY A 474 12.43 2.85 25.30
CA GLY A 474 13.30 3.52 26.27
C GLY A 474 13.01 3.15 27.71
N GLY A 475 13.92 3.53 28.61
CA GLY A 475 13.80 3.29 30.05
C GLY A 475 13.11 4.42 30.81
N LYS A 476 13.37 4.48 32.12
CA LYS A 476 12.80 5.45 33.06
C LYS A 476 13.01 6.91 32.66
N GLY A 477 14.16 7.25 32.06
CA GLY A 477 14.42 8.60 31.57
C GLY A 477 13.51 9.00 30.42
N GLN A 478 13.38 8.13 29.41
CA GLN A 478 12.46 8.33 28.28
C GLN A 478 11.00 8.42 28.74
N TYR A 479 10.59 7.60 29.71
CA TYR A 479 9.27 7.72 30.35
C TYR A 479 9.05 9.13 30.92
N SER A 480 10.02 9.63 31.68
CA SER A 480 9.91 10.93 32.38
C SER A 480 9.78 12.08 31.38
N VAL A 481 10.61 12.07 30.33
CA VAL A 481 10.57 13.06 29.23
C VAL A 481 9.23 13.01 28.49
N ALA A 482 8.73 11.81 28.19
CA ALA A 482 7.45 11.66 27.54
C ALA A 482 6.29 12.19 28.40
N ARG A 483 6.32 11.90 29.70
CA ARG A 483 5.31 12.36 30.65
C ARG A 483 5.30 13.88 30.80
N GLU A 484 6.48 14.49 30.94
CA GLU A 484 6.66 15.94 30.99
C GLU A 484 6.12 16.60 29.71
N SER A 485 6.51 16.10 28.53
CA SER A 485 6.08 16.65 27.24
C SER A 485 4.56 16.65 27.05
N LEU A 486 3.87 15.60 27.50
CA LEU A 486 2.40 15.56 27.42
C LEU A 486 1.76 16.43 28.51
N ASN A 487 2.36 16.54 29.70
CA ASN A 487 1.87 17.40 30.77
C ASN A 487 1.94 18.89 30.39
N GLU A 488 3.02 19.33 29.73
CA GLU A 488 3.15 20.69 29.20
C GLU A 488 2.04 21.06 28.20
N LEU A 489 1.44 20.05 27.55
CA LEU A 489 0.32 20.21 26.62
C LEU A 489 -1.05 20.00 27.28
N GLY A 490 -1.10 19.83 28.60
CA GLY A 490 -2.33 19.57 29.37
C GLY A 490 -2.90 18.16 29.21
N LEU A 491 -2.14 17.21 28.67
CA LEU A 491 -2.58 15.85 28.36
C LEU A 491 -2.20 14.87 29.48
N HIS A 492 -2.60 15.18 30.71
CA HIS A 492 -2.23 14.43 31.91
C HIS A 492 -2.77 12.99 31.92
N ASP A 493 -3.98 12.81 31.38
CA ASP A 493 -4.74 11.56 31.52
C ASP A 493 -4.34 10.48 30.51
N ILE A 494 -3.59 10.82 29.46
CA ILE A 494 -3.15 9.83 28.47
C ILE A 494 -2.09 8.93 29.13
N PRO A 495 -2.32 7.60 29.25
CA PRO A 495 -1.34 6.72 29.87
C PRO A 495 -0.12 6.51 28.98
N ILE A 496 1.04 6.38 29.63
CA ILE A 496 2.34 6.15 28.97
C ILE A 496 2.97 4.88 29.53
N ILE A 497 3.49 4.02 28.67
CA ILE A 497 4.34 2.89 29.04
C ILE A 497 5.69 3.03 28.34
N ALA A 498 6.78 2.93 29.08
CA ALA A 498 8.12 2.82 28.49
C ALA A 498 8.64 1.39 28.55
N ILE A 499 9.31 0.91 27.49
CA ILE A 499 9.90 -0.43 27.43
C ILE A 499 11.42 -0.35 27.30
N ALA A 500 12.15 -0.92 28.26
CA ALA A 500 13.61 -1.03 28.19
C ALA A 500 14.04 -2.48 27.95
N LYS A 501 15.07 -2.67 27.11
CA LYS A 501 15.75 -3.97 26.97
C LYS A 501 16.41 -4.36 28.31
N GLY A 502 16.35 -5.63 28.66
CA GLY A 502 16.97 -6.13 29.90
C GLY A 502 18.48 -5.95 29.94
N LYS A 503 19.08 -5.98 31.15
CA LYS A 503 20.51 -5.71 31.43
C LYS A 503 21.52 -6.48 30.54
N PHE A 504 21.14 -7.63 29.98
CA PHE A 504 21.99 -8.47 29.12
C PHE A 504 21.61 -8.45 27.63
N ARG A 505 20.73 -7.55 27.18
CA ARG A 505 20.13 -7.57 25.82
C ARG A 505 19.45 -8.90 25.45
N ASN A 506 19.12 -9.74 26.44
CA ASN A 506 18.39 -10.99 26.23
C ASN A 506 16.91 -10.69 25.99
N SER A 507 16.38 -11.19 24.87
CA SER A 507 14.95 -11.16 24.54
C SER A 507 14.15 -11.86 25.64
N GLY A 508 13.10 -11.21 26.17
CA GLY A 508 12.22 -11.78 27.20
C GLY A 508 12.53 -11.38 28.65
N ASN A 509 13.41 -10.41 28.88
CA ASN A 509 13.66 -9.81 30.21
C ASN A 509 13.52 -8.28 30.19
N GLU A 510 12.63 -7.77 29.35
CA GLU A 510 12.29 -6.35 29.29
C GLU A 510 11.70 -5.85 30.60
N THR A 511 12.05 -4.60 30.95
CA THR A 511 11.47 -3.89 32.08
C THR A 511 10.59 -2.77 31.56
N PHE A 512 9.38 -2.68 32.09
CA PHE A 512 8.38 -1.70 31.70
C PHE A 512 8.21 -0.67 32.79
N PHE A 513 7.97 0.59 32.42
CA PHE A 513 7.79 1.69 33.36
C PHE A 513 6.44 2.38 33.14
N HIS A 514 5.68 2.57 34.21
CA HIS A 514 4.41 3.29 34.20
C HIS A 514 4.14 3.87 35.61
N ASN A 515 3.74 5.15 35.69
CA ASN A 515 3.42 5.87 36.92
C ASN A 515 4.45 5.67 38.04
N GLY A 516 5.74 5.79 37.71
CA GLY A 516 6.85 5.64 38.65
C GLY A 516 7.13 4.20 39.13
N LYS A 517 6.36 3.20 38.68
CA LYS A 517 6.53 1.79 39.01
C LYS A 517 7.20 1.01 37.89
N GLU A 518 7.93 -0.04 38.27
CA GLU A 518 8.51 -1.01 37.34
C GLU A 518 7.60 -2.24 37.21
N PHE A 519 7.43 -2.74 35.99
CA PHE A 519 6.63 -3.91 35.68
C PHE A 519 7.46 -4.91 34.89
N LYS A 520 7.22 -6.20 35.17
CA LYS A 520 7.77 -7.33 34.42
C LYS A 520 6.68 -8.32 34.07
N PHE A 521 6.85 -8.97 32.93
CA PHE A 521 6.03 -10.07 32.47
C PHE A 521 6.76 -11.40 32.65
N SER A 522 6.00 -12.49 32.69
CA SER A 522 6.60 -13.82 32.60
C SER A 522 7.17 -14.03 31.19
N LYS A 523 8.18 -14.89 31.04
CA LYS A 523 8.89 -15.09 29.76
C LYS A 523 7.99 -15.58 28.62
N ASN A 524 6.91 -16.29 28.95
CA ASN A 524 5.98 -16.89 27.98
C ASN A 524 4.66 -16.13 27.88
N ASP A 525 4.60 -14.91 28.41
CA ASP A 525 3.39 -14.10 28.42
C ASP A 525 3.04 -13.59 27.01
N PRO A 526 1.84 -13.89 26.47
CA PRO A 526 1.42 -13.39 25.16
C PRO A 526 1.43 -11.85 25.06
N THR A 527 1.15 -11.14 26.16
CA THR A 527 1.18 -9.67 26.21
C THR A 527 2.61 -9.14 26.07
N LEU A 528 3.60 -9.84 26.62
CA LEU A 528 5.01 -9.48 26.43
C LEU A 528 5.39 -9.55 24.95
N PHE A 529 5.09 -10.67 24.29
CA PHE A 529 5.40 -10.86 22.86
C PHE A 529 4.68 -9.83 21.98
N PHE A 530 3.44 -9.47 22.35
CA PHE A 530 2.70 -8.42 21.66
C PHE A 530 3.39 -7.05 21.78
N LEU A 531 3.75 -6.62 22.99
CA LEU A 531 4.44 -5.36 23.25
C LEU A 531 5.80 -5.30 22.55
N GLN A 532 6.56 -6.41 22.56
CA GLN A 532 7.80 -6.53 21.79
C GLN A 532 7.56 -6.38 20.29
N ARG A 533 6.54 -7.05 19.73
CA ARG A 533 6.22 -6.99 18.30
C ARG A 533 5.91 -5.58 17.83
N ILE A 534 5.15 -4.80 18.61
CA ILE A 534 4.81 -3.42 18.23
C ILE A 534 6.00 -2.46 18.42
N ARG A 535 6.86 -2.68 19.43
CA ARG A 535 8.15 -1.98 19.57
C ARG A 535 9.04 -2.24 18.36
N ASP A 536 9.24 -3.50 18.02
CA ASP A 536 10.15 -3.91 16.95
C ASP A 536 9.68 -3.40 15.57
N GLU A 537 8.37 -3.29 15.33
CA GLU A 537 7.82 -2.64 14.14
C GLU A 537 8.14 -1.14 14.11
N SER A 538 8.08 -0.45 15.25
CA SER A 538 8.49 0.96 15.37
C SER A 538 9.96 1.13 14.99
N HIS A 539 10.81 0.27 15.56
CA HIS A 539 12.24 0.24 15.28
C HIS A 539 12.55 -0.05 13.80
N ARG A 540 11.89 -1.06 13.21
CA ARG A 540 11.99 -1.38 11.78
C ARG A 540 11.57 -0.18 10.92
N PHE A 541 10.50 0.51 11.31
CA PHE A 541 9.99 1.66 10.59
C PHE A 541 10.96 2.85 10.65
N ALA A 542 11.58 3.11 11.81
CA ALA A 542 12.64 4.09 11.98
C ALA A 542 13.83 3.80 11.04
N ILE A 543 14.39 2.58 11.08
CA ILE A 543 15.52 2.15 10.24
C ILE A 543 15.24 2.28 8.74
N SER A 544 13.99 2.03 8.31
CA SER A 544 13.64 2.14 6.89
C SER A 544 13.78 3.57 6.34
N ALA A 545 13.71 4.61 7.19
CA ALA A 545 13.95 6.01 6.80
C ALA A 545 15.39 6.21 6.31
N HIS A 546 16.32 5.55 6.99
CA HIS A 546 17.75 5.64 6.76
C HIS A 546 18.17 5.05 5.42
N ARG A 547 17.58 3.91 5.03
CA ARG A 547 17.83 3.32 3.70
C ARG A 547 17.38 4.25 2.56
N ALA A 548 16.25 4.93 2.74
CA ALA A 548 15.73 5.88 1.74
C ALA A 548 16.55 7.19 1.69
N LYS A 549 16.98 7.72 2.85
CA LYS A 549 17.86 8.89 2.92
C LYS A 549 19.27 8.60 2.39
N ARG A 550 19.88 7.45 2.68
CA ARG A 550 21.18 7.05 2.07
C ARG A 550 21.11 7.06 0.56
N LYS A 551 20.05 6.51 -0.03
CA LYS A 551 19.85 6.50 -1.50
C LYS A 551 19.75 7.91 -2.12
N LYS A 552 19.33 8.92 -1.33
CA LYS A 552 19.28 10.34 -1.74
C LYS A 552 20.55 11.12 -1.40
N GLY A 553 21.16 10.89 -0.24
CA GLY A 553 22.37 11.58 0.22
C GLY A 553 23.61 11.23 -0.61
N ILE A 554 23.66 10.01 -1.16
CA ILE A 554 24.66 9.61 -2.16
C ILE A 554 24.61 10.51 -3.41
N SER A 555 23.53 11.27 -3.66
CA SER A 555 23.41 12.16 -4.82
C SER A 555 23.80 13.63 -4.58
N LYS A 556 24.26 14.02 -3.38
CA LYS A 556 24.89 15.34 -3.14
C LYS A 556 26.35 15.08 -2.78
N SER A 557 27.23 15.16 -3.76
CA SER A 557 28.68 15.05 -3.57
C SER A 557 29.19 16.31 -2.85
N LEU A 558 30.22 16.20 -1.99
CA LEU A 558 30.92 17.37 -1.42
C LEU A 558 31.43 18.30 -2.54
N LEU A 559 31.82 17.71 -3.68
CA LEU A 559 32.21 18.45 -4.88
C LEU A 559 31.04 19.27 -5.49
N ASP A 560 29.78 18.97 -5.15
CA ASP A 560 28.62 19.75 -5.61
C ASP A 560 28.47 21.11 -4.94
N GLN A 561 29.20 21.34 -3.86
CA GLN A 561 29.22 22.61 -3.15
C GLN A 561 30.28 23.57 -3.71
N ILE A 562 31.21 23.07 -4.52
CA ILE A 562 32.25 23.90 -5.14
C ILE A 562 31.68 24.61 -6.37
N GLU A 563 31.48 25.91 -6.22
CA GLU A 563 30.89 26.75 -7.25
C GLU A 563 31.78 26.82 -8.49
N GLY A 564 31.21 26.62 -9.69
CA GLY A 564 31.96 26.68 -10.95
C GLY A 564 32.67 25.38 -11.38
N ILE A 565 32.49 24.26 -10.66
CA ILE A 565 32.94 22.95 -11.14
C ILE A 565 31.80 22.24 -11.87
N GLY A 566 31.97 22.07 -13.19
CA GLY A 566 31.03 21.32 -14.03
C GLY A 566 31.06 19.81 -13.76
N ALA A 567 30.00 19.11 -14.16
CA ALA A 567 29.83 17.67 -13.92
C ALA A 567 30.96 16.78 -14.52
N ILE A 568 31.63 17.25 -15.57
CA ILE A 568 32.74 16.54 -16.24
C ILE A 568 33.97 16.51 -15.32
N ARG A 569 34.40 17.66 -14.79
CA ARG A 569 35.55 17.77 -13.88
C ARG A 569 35.32 17.04 -12.56
N LYS A 570 34.09 17.09 -12.03
CA LYS A 570 33.71 16.29 -10.84
C LYS A 570 33.89 14.79 -11.05
N ARG A 571 33.47 14.30 -12.22
CA ARG A 571 33.61 12.89 -12.58
C ARG A 571 35.08 12.51 -12.73
N ALA A 572 35.90 13.36 -13.35
CA ALA A 572 37.34 13.15 -13.47
C ALA A 572 38.01 13.05 -12.09
N LEU A 573 37.71 13.97 -11.17
CA LEU A 573 38.20 13.94 -9.78
C LEU A 573 37.77 12.69 -9.03
N LEU A 574 36.50 12.29 -9.14
CA LEU A 574 36.00 11.08 -8.48
C LEU A 574 36.56 9.80 -9.08
N ASN A 575 36.83 9.78 -10.39
CA ASN A 575 37.46 8.63 -11.04
C ASN A 575 38.93 8.49 -10.63
N HIS A 576 39.64 9.61 -10.48
CA HIS A 576 41.05 9.61 -10.11
C HIS A 576 41.25 9.30 -8.62
N PHE A 577 40.50 9.94 -7.73
CA PHE A 577 40.67 9.82 -6.27
C PHE A 577 39.69 8.84 -5.60
N GLY A 578 38.72 8.31 -6.33
CA GLY A 578 37.73 7.34 -5.86
C GLY A 578 36.61 7.90 -4.97
N SER A 579 36.86 8.96 -4.21
CA SER A 579 35.87 9.58 -3.31
C SER A 579 36.09 11.07 -3.13
N ALA A 580 35.03 11.81 -2.76
CA ALA A 580 35.16 13.25 -2.51
C ALA A 580 36.04 13.58 -1.28
N ARG A 581 36.11 12.68 -0.29
CA ARG A 581 37.04 12.80 0.85
C ARG A 581 38.50 12.63 0.44
N SER A 582 38.75 11.79 -0.56
CA SER A 582 40.10 11.61 -1.09
C SER A 582 40.58 12.85 -1.85
N VAL A 583 39.65 13.60 -2.47
CA VAL A 583 39.96 14.90 -3.10
C VAL A 583 40.24 15.97 -2.05
N GLU A 584 39.50 15.95 -0.94
CA GLU A 584 39.71 16.85 0.20
C GLU A 584 41.12 16.69 0.80
N SER A 585 41.67 15.48 0.87
CA SER A 585 43.02 15.23 1.39
C SER A 585 44.15 15.34 0.36
N ALA A 586 43.83 15.60 -0.92
CA ALA A 586 44.82 15.62 -1.99
C ALA A 586 45.61 16.93 -2.00
N SER A 587 46.90 16.85 -2.31
CA SER A 587 47.74 18.02 -2.52
C SER A 587 47.32 18.79 -3.78
N LEU A 588 47.67 20.08 -3.84
CA LEU A 588 47.34 20.92 -5.00
C LEU A 588 47.90 20.35 -6.31
N ASP A 589 49.11 19.78 -6.27
CA ASP A 589 49.76 19.17 -7.44
C ASP A 589 49.05 17.88 -7.89
N GLU A 590 48.56 17.07 -6.96
CA GLU A 590 47.74 15.89 -7.27
C GLU A 590 46.40 16.29 -7.91
N ILE A 591 45.73 17.32 -7.39
CA ILE A 591 44.46 17.80 -7.97
C ILE A 591 44.69 18.34 -9.38
N LYS A 592 45.82 19.01 -9.62
CA LYS A 592 46.23 19.52 -10.94
C LYS A 592 46.57 18.40 -11.94
N SER A 593 46.98 17.23 -11.47
CA SER A 593 47.29 16.08 -12.32
C SER A 593 46.06 15.44 -12.98
N VAL A 594 44.84 15.78 -12.52
CA VAL A 594 43.59 15.26 -13.07
C VAL A 594 43.27 15.89 -14.42
N GLU A 595 43.06 15.04 -15.42
CA GLU A 595 42.75 15.45 -16.79
C GLU A 595 41.53 16.40 -16.84
N GLY A 596 41.73 17.58 -17.44
CA GLY A 596 40.70 18.62 -17.57
C GLY A 596 40.55 19.56 -16.36
N VAL A 597 41.42 19.47 -15.36
CA VAL A 597 41.50 20.41 -14.22
C VAL A 597 42.67 21.37 -14.41
N GLU A 598 42.37 22.60 -14.82
CA GLU A 598 43.36 23.67 -14.95
C GLU A 598 43.82 24.19 -13.57
N GLU A 599 44.99 24.82 -13.50
CA GLU A 599 45.58 25.29 -12.24
C GLU A 599 44.67 26.23 -11.44
N LYS A 600 43.93 27.12 -12.10
CA LYS A 600 42.94 27.99 -11.43
C LYS A 600 41.82 27.20 -10.76
N VAL A 601 41.40 26.09 -11.37
CA VAL A 601 40.35 25.22 -10.85
C VAL A 601 40.90 24.32 -9.74
N ALA A 602 42.12 23.81 -9.89
CA ALA A 602 42.81 23.05 -8.86
C ALA A 602 42.98 23.87 -7.57
N LYS A 603 43.43 25.12 -7.68
CA LYS A 603 43.53 26.05 -6.53
C LYS A 603 42.17 26.28 -5.88
N LYS A 604 41.11 26.49 -6.67
CA LYS A 604 39.75 26.67 -6.14
C LYS A 604 39.25 25.43 -5.37
N ILE A 605 39.54 24.23 -5.87
CA ILE A 605 39.19 22.97 -5.20
C ILE A 605 39.97 22.84 -3.90
N TYR A 606 41.28 23.04 -3.96
CA TYR A 606 42.18 22.90 -2.82
C TYR A 606 41.80 23.87 -1.69
N ASN A 607 41.61 25.14 -2.03
CA ASN A 607 41.21 26.18 -1.08
C ASN A 607 39.84 25.87 -0.45
N PHE A 608 38.85 25.39 -1.21
CA PHE A 608 37.54 25.03 -0.65
C PHE A 608 37.61 24.01 0.50
N PHE A 609 38.64 23.15 0.52
CA PHE A 609 38.83 22.12 1.53
C PHE A 609 39.86 22.47 2.62
N HIS A 610 40.71 23.48 2.40
CA HIS A 610 41.85 23.81 3.28
C HIS A 610 41.84 25.26 3.80
N GLU A 611 40.96 26.11 3.29
CA GLU A 611 40.62 27.45 3.81
C GLU A 611 39.16 27.44 4.28
#